data_AF-X1P6R3-F1
#
_entry.id   AF-X1P6R3-F1
#
_cell.length_a   1.000
_cell.length_b   1.000
_cell.length_c   1.000
_cell.angle_alpha   90.00
_cell.angle_beta   90.00
_cell.angle_gamma   90.00
#
_symmetry.space_group_name_H-M   'P 1'
#
loop_
_entity.id
_entity.type
_entity.pdbx_description
1 polymer ?
#
loop_
_entity_poly.entity_id
_entity_poly.type
_entity_poly.pdbx_seq_one_letter_code
_entity_poly.pdbx_strand_id
1 'polypeptide(L)'
;TMDIYAPLAGRMGMQDMREELEGLAFRYINPEAFNAVTNRLAELMEKNRSTLTQIETDLSSLFEKRGIKASVKSRQKKAWSVFRKMESKGLSFEQLSDIFGFRVVVDTVADCYNALGIIHTTWSMVPGRFKDYISTPKQNDYRSIHTTIVGPSRQRVELQIRTREMNDIAEYGVAAHSIYKDRGSAQNPHVISTETNAYAWLRQTIEALAEGDNPEEFLEHTKLELFQDQVFCFTPKGRLIALPRGATPIDFAYAVHTNIG
;
A
#
# COMPACT_ATOMS: atom_id res chain seq x y z
N THR A 1 16.09 -0.45 9.50
CA THR A 1 14.63 -0.27 9.53
C THR A 1 14.00 -0.29 8.15
N MET A 2 14.46 0.56 7.23
CA MET A 2 13.88 0.68 5.88
C MET A 2 14.00 -0.62 5.06
N ASP A 3 15.07 -1.38 5.23
CA ASP A 3 15.34 -2.57 4.39
C ASP A 3 14.73 -3.87 4.92
N ILE A 4 14.34 -3.91 6.20
CA ILE A 4 13.93 -5.16 6.88
C ILE A 4 12.58 -4.97 7.58
N TYR A 5 12.54 -4.16 8.64
CA TYR A 5 11.34 -4.03 9.48
C TYR A 5 10.14 -3.40 8.77
N ALA A 6 10.34 -2.35 7.96
CA ALA A 6 9.26 -1.73 7.20
C ALA A 6 8.69 -2.67 6.11
N PRO A 7 9.51 -3.34 5.27
CA PRO A 7 9.05 -4.36 4.33
C PRO A 7 8.33 -5.53 5.02
N LEU A 8 8.85 -6.00 6.15
CA LEU A 8 8.25 -7.06 6.95
C LEU A 8 6.85 -6.67 7.45
N ALA A 9 6.70 -5.47 8.02
CA ALA A 9 5.39 -4.95 8.43
C ALA A 9 4.41 -4.88 7.24
N GLY A 10 4.89 -4.48 6.05
CA GLY A 10 4.09 -4.48 4.83
C GLY A 10 3.59 -5.87 4.40
N ARG A 11 4.46 -6.88 4.49
CA ARG A 11 4.13 -8.29 4.21
C ARG A 11 3.10 -8.84 5.18
N MET A 12 3.19 -8.43 6.44
CA MET A 12 2.22 -8.78 7.48
C MET A 12 0.89 -8.02 7.35
N GLY A 13 0.74 -7.14 6.36
CA GLY A 13 -0.44 -6.31 6.17
C GLY A 13 -0.57 -5.17 7.18
N MET A 14 0.45 -4.97 8.03
CA MET A 14 0.50 -3.94 9.07
C MET A 14 0.90 -2.60 8.46
N GLN A 15 0.02 -2.04 7.62
CA GLN A 15 0.31 -0.86 6.81
C GLN A 15 0.60 0.37 7.68
N ASP A 16 -0.11 0.55 8.80
CA ASP A 16 0.09 1.70 9.68
C ASP A 16 1.49 1.67 10.31
N MET A 17 1.90 0.51 10.84
CA MET A 17 3.24 0.30 11.39
C MET A 17 4.33 0.49 10.33
N ARG A 18 4.10 -0.06 9.13
CA ARG A 18 5.02 0.15 8.01
C ARG A 18 5.20 1.63 7.70
N GLU A 19 4.12 2.37 7.53
CA GLU A 19 4.15 3.80 7.20
C GLU A 19 4.85 4.62 8.30
N GLU A 20 4.67 4.25 9.57
CA GLU A 20 5.37 4.87 10.70
C GLU A 20 6.88 4.59 10.67
N LEU A 21 7.28 3.32 10.51
CA LEU A 21 8.68 2.92 10.43
C LEU A 21 9.39 3.59 9.24
N GLU A 22 8.74 3.63 8.08
CA GLU A 22 9.23 4.32 6.89
C GLU A 22 9.38 5.83 7.14
N GLY A 23 8.37 6.46 7.75
CA GLY A 23 8.39 7.89 8.06
C GLY A 23 9.51 8.28 9.03
N LEU A 24 9.67 7.51 10.11
CA LEU A 24 10.73 7.72 11.09
C LEU A 24 12.11 7.52 10.47
N ALA A 25 12.31 6.43 9.72
CA ALA A 25 13.59 6.16 9.06
C ALA A 25 13.92 7.22 8.00
N PHE A 26 12.95 7.68 7.21
CA PHE A 26 13.15 8.68 6.17
C PHE A 26 13.71 10.00 6.73
N ARG A 27 13.23 10.42 7.91
CA ARG A 27 13.72 11.62 8.61
C ARG A 27 15.22 11.58 8.89
N TYR A 28 15.80 10.41 9.14
CA TYR A 28 17.22 10.26 9.45
C TYR A 28 18.07 9.94 8.22
N ILE A 29 17.54 9.15 7.28
CA ILE A 29 18.28 8.74 6.07
C ILE A 29 18.44 9.90 5.09
N ASN A 30 17.41 10.75 4.95
CA ASN A 30 17.45 11.91 4.07
C ASN A 30 16.62 13.07 4.65
N PRO A 31 17.16 13.82 5.62
CA PRO A 31 16.44 14.88 6.31
C PRO A 31 16.02 16.03 5.40
N GLU A 32 16.83 16.36 4.40
CA GLU A 32 16.53 17.44 3.43
C GLU A 32 15.32 17.09 2.59
N ALA A 33 15.30 15.89 1.98
CA ALA A 33 14.17 15.43 1.19
C ALA A 33 12.91 15.23 2.05
N PHE A 34 13.06 14.72 3.28
CA PHE A 34 11.96 14.60 4.23
C PHE A 34 11.30 15.96 4.50
N ASN A 35 12.10 16.97 4.83
CA ASN A 35 11.61 18.32 5.11
C ASN A 35 10.96 18.94 3.87
N ALA A 36 11.61 18.85 2.70
CA ALA A 36 11.09 19.39 1.46
C ALA A 36 9.73 18.78 1.09
N VAL A 37 9.61 17.45 1.11
CA VAL A 37 8.36 16.75 0.78
C VAL A 37 7.27 17.02 1.82
N THR A 38 7.61 17.03 3.11
CA THR A 38 6.63 17.25 4.19
C THR A 38 6.07 18.67 4.17
N ASN A 39 6.93 19.69 4.01
CA ASN A 39 6.50 21.08 3.90
C ASN A 39 5.60 21.28 2.67
N ARG A 40 6.00 20.73 1.52
CA ARG A 40 5.21 20.82 0.30
C ARG A 40 3.86 20.10 0.40
N LEU A 41 3.82 18.95 1.05
CA LEU A 41 2.59 18.22 1.35
C LEU A 41 1.64 19.06 2.22
N ALA A 42 2.17 19.73 3.25
CA ALA A 42 1.39 20.59 4.14
C ALA A 42 0.81 21.81 3.40
N GLU A 43 1.61 22.48 2.56
CA GLU A 43 1.13 23.59 1.71
C GLU A 43 -0.02 23.16 0.79
N LEU A 44 0.12 22.00 0.14
CA LEU A 44 -0.93 21.48 -0.74
C LEU A 44 -2.20 21.10 0.02
N MET A 45 -2.08 20.56 1.23
CA MET A 45 -3.24 20.29 2.07
C MET A 45 -4.01 21.56 2.36
N GLU A 46 -3.31 22.61 2.79
CA GLU A 46 -3.97 23.85 3.18
C GLU A 46 -4.62 24.52 1.97
N LYS A 47 -3.93 24.54 0.83
CA LYS A 47 -4.46 25.08 -0.43
C LYS A 47 -5.71 24.33 -0.93
N ASN A 48 -5.77 23.01 -0.74
CA ASN A 48 -6.86 22.18 -1.26
C ASN A 48 -7.91 21.81 -0.20
N ARG A 49 -7.79 22.29 1.04
CA ARG A 49 -8.66 21.91 2.16
C ARG A 49 -10.15 22.06 1.81
N SER A 50 -10.56 23.21 1.28
CA SER A 50 -11.95 23.47 0.89
C SER A 50 -12.43 22.52 -0.21
N THR A 51 -11.61 22.27 -1.23
CA THR A 51 -11.91 21.33 -2.32
C THR A 51 -12.05 19.91 -1.81
N LEU A 52 -11.17 19.47 -0.91
CA LEU A 52 -11.22 18.12 -0.33
C LEU A 52 -12.51 17.95 0.48
N THR A 53 -12.84 18.91 1.35
CA THR A 53 -14.09 18.88 2.13
C THR A 53 -15.34 18.92 1.24
N GLN A 54 -15.31 19.68 0.14
CA GLN A 54 -16.41 19.67 -0.83
C GLN A 54 -16.58 18.28 -1.46
N ILE A 55 -15.49 17.64 -1.89
CA ILE A 55 -15.54 16.29 -2.49
C ILE A 55 -16.03 15.25 -1.46
N GLU A 56 -15.60 15.33 -0.19
CA GLU A 56 -16.12 14.48 0.88
C GLU A 56 -17.64 14.63 1.04
N THR A 57 -18.11 15.88 1.04
CA THR A 57 -19.54 16.22 1.18
C THR A 57 -20.35 15.73 -0.02
N ASP A 58 -19.85 15.93 -1.23
CA ASP A 58 -20.50 15.51 -2.48
C ASP A 58 -20.62 13.99 -2.54
N LEU A 59 -19.53 13.26 -2.22
CA LEU A 59 -19.53 11.80 -2.16
C LEU A 59 -20.48 11.28 -1.08
N SER A 60 -20.45 11.86 0.11
CA SER A 60 -21.32 11.44 1.22
C SER A 60 -22.80 11.66 0.88
N SER A 61 -23.13 12.83 0.33
CA SER A 61 -24.50 13.17 -0.10
C SER A 61 -24.98 12.26 -1.23
N LEU A 62 -24.08 11.89 -2.15
CA LEU A 62 -24.40 10.98 -3.26
C LEU A 62 -24.78 9.59 -2.73
N PHE A 63 -24.03 9.06 -1.77
CA PHE A 63 -24.33 7.76 -1.17
C PHE A 63 -25.62 7.79 -0.35
N GLU A 64 -25.85 8.86 0.43
CA GLU A 64 -27.06 9.03 1.21
C GLU A 64 -28.33 9.07 0.34
N LYS A 65 -28.31 9.85 -0.75
CA LYS A 65 -29.41 9.91 -1.73
C LYS A 65 -29.73 8.56 -2.38
N ARG A 66 -28.75 7.66 -2.44
CA ARG A 66 -28.87 6.32 -3.02
C ARG A 66 -29.09 5.23 -1.96
N GLY A 67 -29.23 5.61 -0.69
CA GLY A 67 -29.52 4.69 0.42
C GLY A 67 -28.33 3.86 0.89
N ILE A 68 -27.09 4.24 0.55
CA ILE A 68 -25.88 3.54 1.02
C ILE A 68 -25.31 4.27 2.24
N LYS A 69 -25.19 3.54 3.35
CA LYS A 69 -24.49 4.03 4.54
C LYS A 69 -22.98 3.92 4.33
N ALA A 70 -22.38 4.99 3.83
CA ALA A 70 -20.94 5.07 3.58
C ALA A 70 -20.27 6.14 4.46
N SER A 71 -19.10 5.83 4.99
CA SER A 71 -18.20 6.81 5.61
C SER A 71 -17.13 7.20 4.61
N VAL A 72 -17.12 8.45 4.17
CA VAL A 72 -16.10 8.99 3.27
C VAL A 72 -15.10 9.80 4.06
N LYS A 73 -13.80 9.50 3.90
CA LYS A 73 -12.71 10.28 4.51
C LYS A 73 -11.60 10.52 3.48
N SER A 74 -11.08 11.73 3.41
CA SER A 74 -9.87 12.02 2.67
C SER A 74 -8.68 11.28 3.27
N ARG A 75 -7.79 10.83 2.37
CA ARG A 75 -6.53 10.17 2.69
C ARG A 75 -5.43 10.94 1.97
N GLN A 76 -4.45 11.38 2.73
CA GLN A 76 -3.21 11.92 2.20
C GLN A 76 -2.13 10.84 2.17
N LYS A 77 -1.35 10.77 1.09
CA LYS A 77 -0.16 9.92 1.05
C LYS A 77 0.93 10.46 1.99
N LYS A 78 1.61 9.56 2.71
CA LYS A 78 2.73 9.90 3.59
C LYS A 78 3.95 10.34 2.78
N ALA A 79 4.82 11.15 3.41
CA ALA A 79 5.99 11.75 2.77
C ALA A 79 6.90 10.72 2.09
N TRP A 80 7.20 9.60 2.74
CA TRP A 80 8.04 8.55 2.14
C TRP A 80 7.45 7.95 0.87
N SER A 81 6.14 7.65 0.86
CA SER A 81 5.44 7.12 -0.32
C SER A 81 5.46 8.12 -1.48
N VAL A 82 5.31 9.42 -1.18
CA VAL A 82 5.41 10.49 -2.18
C VAL A 82 6.83 10.57 -2.74
N PHE A 83 7.84 10.63 -1.86
CA PHE A 83 9.25 10.68 -2.24
C PHE A 83 9.65 9.50 -3.13
N ARG A 84 9.35 8.27 -2.71
CA ARG A 84 9.64 7.06 -3.50
C ARG A 84 8.97 7.06 -4.85
N LYS A 85 7.77 7.62 -4.94
CA LYS A 85 7.05 7.73 -6.22
C LYS A 85 7.67 8.78 -7.14
N MET A 86 8.13 9.90 -6.60
CA MET A 86 8.85 10.92 -7.36
C MET A 86 10.16 10.35 -7.91
N GLU A 87 10.93 9.66 -7.06
CA GLU A 87 12.20 9.02 -7.41
C GLU A 87 12.01 7.96 -8.49
N SER A 88 11.14 6.97 -8.25
CA SER A 88 10.95 5.84 -9.17
C SER A 88 10.39 6.21 -10.55
N LYS A 89 9.65 7.32 -10.65
CA LYS A 89 9.02 7.75 -11.92
C LYS A 89 9.64 9.00 -12.53
N GLY A 90 10.65 9.59 -11.88
CA GLY A 90 11.23 10.87 -12.27
C GLY A 90 10.19 11.99 -12.34
N LEU A 91 9.17 11.97 -11.47
CA LEU A 91 8.06 12.93 -11.51
C LEU A 91 8.32 14.11 -10.58
N SER A 92 8.00 15.32 -11.04
CA SER A 92 7.93 16.48 -10.17
C SER A 92 6.68 16.40 -9.27
N PHE A 93 6.68 17.19 -8.20
CA PHE A 93 5.58 17.22 -7.23
C PHE A 93 4.26 17.65 -7.88
N GLU A 94 4.32 18.59 -8.82
CA GLU A 94 3.18 19.13 -9.57
C GLU A 94 2.53 18.09 -10.49
N GLN A 95 3.29 17.07 -10.91
CA GLN A 95 2.81 16.00 -11.76
C GLN A 95 2.13 14.87 -10.96
N LEU A 96 2.21 14.90 -9.63
CA LEU A 96 1.56 13.92 -8.76
C LEU A 96 0.06 14.22 -8.65
N SER A 97 -0.69 13.68 -9.60
CA SER A 97 -2.16 13.74 -9.63
C SER A 97 -2.87 12.93 -8.54
N ASP A 98 -2.13 12.19 -7.70
CA ASP A 98 -2.67 11.20 -6.75
C ASP A 98 -2.13 11.39 -5.32
N ILE A 99 -1.81 12.62 -4.92
CA ILE A 99 -1.40 12.93 -3.54
C ILE A 99 -2.57 12.72 -2.57
N PHE A 100 -3.76 13.13 -3.02
CA PHE A 100 -5.01 13.02 -2.28
C PHE A 100 -5.87 11.91 -2.88
N GLY A 101 -6.41 11.07 -2.00
CA GLY A 101 -7.45 10.12 -2.34
C GLY A 101 -8.54 10.15 -1.29
N PHE A 102 -9.56 9.34 -1.49
CA PHE A 102 -10.68 9.21 -0.57
C PHE A 102 -10.91 7.74 -0.29
N ARG A 103 -11.16 7.45 0.98
CA ARG A 103 -11.54 6.15 1.45
C ARG A 103 -13.03 6.15 1.72
N VAL A 104 -13.74 5.23 1.07
CA VAL A 104 -15.15 4.96 1.26
C VAL A 104 -15.26 3.65 2.02
N VAL A 105 -15.73 3.72 3.26
CA VAL A 105 -15.96 2.56 4.12
C VAL A 105 -17.45 2.28 4.20
N VAL A 106 -17.85 1.07 3.81
CA VAL A 106 -19.25 0.60 3.83
C VAL A 106 -19.40 -0.63 4.73
N ASP A 107 -20.61 -1.13 4.90
CA ASP A 107 -20.90 -2.24 5.80
C ASP A 107 -20.70 -3.60 5.11
N THR A 108 -21.13 -3.78 3.86
CA THR A 108 -21.05 -5.07 3.15
C THR A 108 -20.23 -5.04 1.86
N VAL A 109 -19.84 -6.22 1.36
CA VAL A 109 -19.16 -6.37 0.06
C VAL A 109 -20.08 -5.96 -1.09
N ALA A 110 -21.37 -6.28 -1.01
CA ALA A 110 -22.36 -5.83 -2.00
C ALA A 110 -22.40 -4.30 -2.07
N ASP A 111 -22.36 -3.61 -0.92
CA ASP A 111 -22.31 -2.15 -0.87
C ASP A 111 -21.03 -1.56 -1.49
N CYS A 112 -19.92 -2.30 -1.48
CA CYS A 112 -18.68 -1.86 -2.13
C CYS A 112 -18.89 -1.76 -3.66
N TYR A 113 -19.52 -2.77 -4.26
CA TYR A 113 -19.83 -2.79 -5.69
C TYR A 113 -20.98 -1.83 -6.04
N ASN A 114 -21.99 -1.68 -5.18
CA ASN A 114 -23.04 -0.67 -5.36
C ASN A 114 -22.46 0.75 -5.32
N ALA A 115 -21.58 1.05 -4.36
CA ALA A 115 -20.88 2.32 -4.27
C ALA A 115 -20.01 2.57 -5.51
N LEU A 116 -19.30 1.55 -6.00
CA LEU A 116 -18.54 1.63 -7.25
C LEU A 116 -19.44 2.00 -8.43
N GLY A 117 -20.58 1.32 -8.58
CA GLY A 117 -21.54 1.59 -9.65
C GLY A 117 -22.09 3.03 -9.58
N ILE A 118 -22.43 3.52 -8.39
CA ILE A 118 -22.88 4.89 -8.18
C ILE A 118 -21.78 5.89 -8.59
N ILE A 119 -20.54 5.63 -8.19
CA ILE A 119 -19.40 6.50 -8.54
C ILE A 119 -19.19 6.53 -10.06
N HIS A 120 -19.11 5.37 -10.72
CA HIS A 120 -18.81 5.27 -12.15
C HIS A 120 -19.96 5.75 -13.06
N THR A 121 -21.19 5.75 -12.57
CA THR A 121 -22.34 6.34 -13.28
C THR A 121 -22.45 7.85 -13.09
N THR A 122 -21.86 8.39 -12.03
CA THR A 122 -21.86 9.83 -11.75
C THR A 122 -20.64 10.53 -12.36
N TRP A 123 -19.47 9.88 -12.32
CA TRP A 123 -18.21 10.43 -12.82
C TRP A 123 -17.47 9.42 -13.70
N SER A 124 -16.87 9.93 -14.78
CA SER A 124 -16.07 9.11 -15.68
C SER A 124 -14.83 8.55 -14.99
N MET A 125 -14.67 7.24 -15.06
CA MET A 125 -13.46 6.55 -14.61
C MET A 125 -12.28 6.82 -15.56
N VAL A 126 -11.06 6.82 -15.01
CA VAL A 126 -9.83 6.94 -15.79
C VAL A 126 -9.38 5.55 -16.25
N PRO A 127 -9.27 5.29 -17.57
CA PRO A 127 -8.85 3.99 -18.09
C PRO A 127 -7.51 3.51 -17.50
N GLY A 128 -7.41 2.21 -17.21
CA GLY A 128 -6.21 1.61 -16.63
C GLY A 128 -5.95 1.96 -15.16
N ARG A 129 -6.86 2.68 -14.49
CA ARG A 129 -6.77 3.06 -13.07
C ARG A 129 -7.85 2.42 -12.20
N PHE A 130 -8.31 1.23 -12.60
CA PHE A 130 -9.24 0.40 -11.84
C PHE A 130 -8.55 -0.90 -11.43
N LYS A 131 -8.69 -1.29 -10.16
CA LYS A 131 -8.20 -2.56 -9.63
C LYS A 131 -9.18 -3.09 -8.59
N ASP A 132 -9.61 -4.34 -8.76
CA ASP A 132 -10.49 -5.02 -7.82
C ASP A 132 -9.69 -5.99 -6.94
N TYR A 133 -9.21 -5.50 -5.79
CA TYR A 133 -8.56 -6.35 -4.81
C TYR A 133 -9.55 -7.07 -3.88
N ILE A 134 -10.86 -6.88 -4.03
CA ILE A 134 -11.84 -7.72 -3.30
C ILE A 134 -11.90 -9.09 -3.97
N SER A 135 -12.00 -9.14 -5.31
CA SER A 135 -12.00 -10.40 -6.07
C SER A 135 -10.59 -10.99 -6.23
N THR A 136 -9.56 -10.14 -6.27
CA THR A 136 -8.16 -10.58 -6.32
C THR A 136 -7.34 -10.01 -5.15
N PRO A 137 -7.51 -10.56 -3.92
CA PRO A 137 -6.78 -10.09 -2.75
C PRO A 137 -5.27 -10.15 -2.94
N LYS A 138 -4.55 -9.23 -2.29
CA LYS A 138 -3.09 -9.30 -2.23
C LYS A 138 -2.65 -10.43 -1.28
N GLN A 139 -1.36 -10.80 -1.36
CA GLN A 139 -0.75 -11.82 -0.49
C GLN A 139 -0.89 -11.53 1.02
N ASN A 140 -0.96 -10.25 1.39
CA ASN A 140 -1.16 -9.82 2.78
C ASN A 140 -2.64 -9.67 3.18
N ASP A 141 -3.53 -10.37 2.45
CA ASP A 141 -4.98 -10.37 2.62
C ASP A 141 -5.66 -9.00 2.47
N TYR A 142 -4.94 -8.01 1.93
CA TYR A 142 -5.49 -6.69 1.60
C TYR A 142 -6.60 -6.79 0.56
N ARG A 143 -7.76 -6.22 0.89
CA ARG A 143 -8.96 -6.14 0.05
C ARG A 143 -9.50 -4.72 -0.01
N SER A 144 -9.74 -4.24 -1.23
CA SER A 144 -10.32 -2.92 -1.53
C SER A 144 -10.54 -2.78 -3.03
N ILE A 145 -11.56 -2.04 -3.45
CA ILE A 145 -11.70 -1.60 -4.84
C ILE A 145 -10.97 -0.27 -4.98
N HIS A 146 -10.02 -0.21 -5.92
CA HIS A 146 -9.31 1.03 -6.25
C HIS A 146 -9.80 1.53 -7.58
N THR A 147 -10.23 2.79 -7.63
CA THR A 147 -10.61 3.44 -8.88
C THR A 147 -10.14 4.88 -8.89
N THR A 148 -9.71 5.39 -10.05
CA THR A 148 -9.51 6.84 -10.25
C THR A 148 -10.62 7.37 -11.13
N ILE A 149 -11.25 8.47 -10.72
CA ILE A 149 -12.28 9.17 -11.50
C ILE A 149 -11.83 10.59 -11.84
N VAL A 150 -12.48 11.20 -12.83
CA VAL A 150 -12.43 12.65 -13.04
C VAL A 150 -13.59 13.26 -12.25
N GLY A 151 -13.26 13.82 -11.08
CA GLY A 151 -14.24 14.34 -10.12
C GLY A 151 -14.88 15.67 -10.53
N PRO A 152 -15.79 16.21 -9.70
CA PRO A 152 -16.58 17.41 -9.98
C PRO A 152 -15.76 18.63 -10.42
N SER A 153 -14.60 18.82 -9.81
CA SER A 153 -13.69 19.95 -10.09
C SER A 153 -12.75 19.71 -11.28
N ARG A 154 -13.06 18.75 -12.16
CA ARG A 154 -12.17 18.25 -13.25
C ARG A 154 -10.80 17.73 -12.76
N GLN A 155 -10.66 17.48 -11.47
CA GLN A 155 -9.46 16.91 -10.87
C GLN A 155 -9.56 15.40 -10.85
N ARG A 156 -8.41 14.72 -10.96
CA ARG A 156 -8.34 13.27 -10.78
C ARG A 156 -8.46 12.96 -9.30
N VAL A 157 -9.34 12.02 -8.96
CA VAL A 157 -9.61 11.62 -7.58
C VAL A 157 -9.42 10.11 -7.47
N GLU A 158 -8.47 9.69 -6.63
CA GLU A 158 -8.26 8.27 -6.29
C GLU A 158 -9.24 7.87 -5.19
N LEU A 159 -10.00 6.80 -5.40
CA LEU A 159 -10.99 6.26 -4.48
C LEU A 159 -10.60 4.84 -4.08
N GLN A 160 -10.77 4.54 -2.80
CA GLN A 160 -10.62 3.21 -2.23
C GLN A 160 -11.93 2.84 -1.53
N ILE A 161 -12.60 1.78 -2.00
CA ILE A 161 -13.90 1.34 -1.47
C ILE A 161 -13.71 -0.02 -0.80
N ARG A 162 -14.09 -0.13 0.48
CA ARG A 162 -13.93 -1.36 1.24
C ARG A 162 -14.91 -1.44 2.41
N THR A 163 -15.08 -2.63 2.99
CA THR A 163 -15.88 -2.79 4.20
C THR A 163 -15.12 -2.32 5.45
N ARG A 164 -15.81 -2.25 6.60
CA ARG A 164 -15.15 -2.00 7.90
C ARG A 164 -14.11 -3.06 8.25
N GLU A 165 -14.46 -4.34 8.09
CA GLU A 165 -13.53 -5.45 8.32
C GLU A 165 -12.31 -5.37 7.41
N MET A 166 -12.51 -5.09 6.11
CA MET A 166 -11.41 -4.88 5.17
C MET A 166 -10.57 -3.65 5.51
N ASN A 167 -11.16 -2.62 6.14
CA ASN A 167 -10.42 -1.47 6.64
C ASN A 167 -9.49 -1.89 7.78
N ASP A 168 -9.99 -2.64 8.76
CA ASP A 168 -9.21 -3.09 9.91
C ASP A 168 -8.07 -4.01 9.49
N ILE A 169 -8.32 -4.98 8.60
CA ILE A 169 -7.27 -5.84 8.03
C ILE A 169 -6.22 -5.01 7.29
N ALA A 170 -6.63 -3.98 6.56
CA ALA A 170 -5.70 -3.16 5.81
C ALA A 170 -4.88 -2.18 6.68
N GLU A 171 -5.30 -1.89 7.91
CA GLU A 171 -4.58 -1.04 8.87
C GLU A 171 -3.68 -1.88 9.77
N TYR A 172 -4.21 -2.99 10.30
CA TYR A 172 -3.56 -3.81 11.33
C TYR A 172 -3.06 -5.18 10.83
N GLY A 173 -3.38 -5.59 9.60
CA GLY A 173 -2.89 -6.83 9.01
C GLY A 173 -3.23 -8.06 9.83
N VAL A 174 -2.24 -8.95 10.02
CA VAL A 174 -2.35 -10.17 10.85
C VAL A 174 -2.85 -9.85 12.27
N ALA A 175 -2.55 -8.68 12.83
CA ALA A 175 -3.01 -8.31 14.17
C ALA A 175 -4.53 -8.07 14.25
N ALA A 176 -5.18 -7.71 13.13
CA ALA A 176 -6.64 -7.58 13.09
C ALA A 176 -7.32 -8.92 13.43
N HIS A 177 -6.79 -10.04 12.94
CA HIS A 177 -7.37 -11.36 13.17
C HIS A 177 -7.38 -11.77 14.65
N SER A 178 -6.38 -11.35 15.42
CA SER A 178 -6.36 -11.58 16.88
C SER A 178 -7.44 -10.78 17.60
N ILE A 179 -7.66 -9.53 17.20
CA ILE A 179 -8.68 -8.63 17.79
C ILE A 179 -10.10 -9.15 17.52
N TYR A 180 -10.35 -9.72 16.33
CA TYR A 180 -11.67 -10.27 15.98
C TYR A 180 -11.99 -11.56 16.76
N LYS A 181 -10.99 -12.40 17.07
CA LYS A 181 -11.19 -13.60 17.90
C LYS A 181 -11.59 -13.27 19.34
N ASP A 182 -11.08 -12.17 19.90
CA ASP A 182 -11.49 -11.71 21.24
C ASP A 182 -12.94 -11.21 21.29
N ARG A 183 -13.54 -10.87 20.13
CA ARG A 183 -14.92 -10.36 20.04
C ARG A 183 -15.97 -11.39 19.59
N GLY A 184 -15.56 -12.58 19.14
CA GLY A 184 -16.48 -13.60 18.65
C GLY A 184 -15.88 -15.00 18.67
N SER A 185 -16.44 -15.87 19.52
CA SER A 185 -16.10 -17.29 19.72
C SER A 185 -14.81 -17.58 20.49
N ALA A 186 -14.96 -17.61 21.82
CA ALA A 186 -14.16 -18.45 22.69
C ALA A 186 -14.45 -19.94 22.41
N GLN A 187 -13.83 -20.51 21.36
CA GLN A 187 -13.58 -21.95 21.29
C GLN A 187 -12.16 -22.17 20.76
N ASN A 188 -11.26 -22.60 21.66
CA ASN A 188 -9.86 -22.99 21.48
C ASN A 188 -8.78 -21.88 21.53
N PRO A 189 -8.19 -21.64 22.73
CA PRO A 189 -7.06 -20.72 22.95
C PRO A 189 -5.73 -21.12 22.27
N HIS A 190 -5.64 -22.30 21.65
CA HIS A 190 -4.40 -22.86 21.12
C HIS A 190 -4.28 -22.89 19.59
N VAL A 191 -5.23 -22.29 18.87
CA VAL A 191 -5.15 -22.21 17.40
C VAL A 191 -4.97 -20.76 17.00
N ILE A 192 -3.71 -20.28 17.09
CA ILE A 192 -3.24 -19.25 16.15
C ILE A 192 -3.49 -19.88 14.79
N SER A 193 -4.58 -19.48 14.15
CA SER A 193 -5.02 -20.06 12.90
C SER A 193 -3.88 -19.87 11.93
N THR A 194 -3.38 -21.00 11.46
CA THR A 194 -2.42 -21.21 10.38
C THR A 194 -2.98 -20.69 9.04
N GLU A 195 -3.93 -19.75 9.05
CA GLU A 195 -4.89 -19.46 7.98
C GLU A 195 -4.75 -18.05 7.36
N THR A 196 -3.86 -17.18 7.87
CA THR A 196 -3.50 -15.97 7.12
C THR A 196 -2.28 -16.27 6.25
N ASN A 197 -2.37 -15.96 4.95
CA ASN A 197 -1.28 -16.16 3.99
C ASN A 197 0.01 -15.46 4.46
N ALA A 198 -0.13 -14.30 5.09
CA ALA A 198 0.97 -13.53 5.64
C ALA A 198 1.71 -14.25 6.81
N TYR A 199 0.99 -14.92 7.71
CA TYR A 199 1.60 -15.65 8.82
C TYR A 199 2.25 -16.96 8.36
N ALA A 200 1.58 -17.68 7.47
CA ALA A 200 2.15 -18.88 6.84
C ALA A 200 3.45 -18.55 6.09
N TRP A 201 3.46 -17.44 5.33
CA TRP A 201 4.67 -16.94 4.68
C TRP A 201 5.76 -16.57 5.69
N LEU A 202 5.44 -15.83 6.75
CA LEU A 202 6.42 -15.43 7.77
C LEU A 202 7.04 -16.66 8.44
N ARG A 203 6.23 -17.67 8.75
CA ARG A 203 6.70 -18.91 9.35
C ARG A 203 7.63 -19.67 8.41
N GLN A 204 7.24 -19.84 7.14
CA GLN A 204 8.10 -20.46 6.12
C GLN A 204 9.41 -19.70 5.96
N THR A 205 9.36 -18.37 6.01
CA THR A 205 10.54 -17.51 5.94
C THR A 205 11.45 -17.75 7.15
N ILE A 206 10.91 -17.73 8.37
CA ILE A 206 11.69 -17.99 9.59
C ILE A 206 12.28 -19.41 9.58
N GLU A 207 11.52 -20.41 9.12
CA GLU A 207 11.99 -21.79 9.01
C GLU A 207 13.14 -21.92 7.99
N ALA A 208 13.02 -21.30 6.80
CA ALA A 208 14.11 -21.24 5.81
C ALA A 208 15.33 -20.43 6.30
N LEU A 209 15.10 -19.40 7.10
CA LEU A 209 16.14 -18.53 7.68
C LEU A 209 16.88 -19.18 8.87
N ALA A 210 16.31 -20.20 9.52
CA ALA A 210 16.93 -20.91 10.64
C ALA A 210 18.04 -21.89 10.21
N GLU A 211 18.17 -22.16 8.91
CA GLU A 211 19.18 -23.08 8.34
C GLU A 211 20.49 -22.37 7.91
N GLY A 212 20.58 -21.03 8.02
CA GLY A 212 21.75 -20.25 7.61
C GLY A 212 22.82 -20.05 8.70
N ASP A 213 24.04 -20.51 8.45
CA ASP A 213 25.16 -20.50 9.42
C ASP A 213 25.87 -19.13 9.63
N ASN A 214 25.52 -18.07 8.87
CA ASN A 214 26.21 -16.76 8.93
C ASN A 214 25.24 -15.55 9.03
N PRO A 215 25.39 -14.63 10.02
CA PRO A 215 24.56 -13.42 10.18
C PRO A 215 24.51 -12.45 8.99
N GLU A 216 25.56 -12.36 8.17
CA GLU A 216 25.56 -11.49 6.98
C GLU A 216 24.79 -12.12 5.82
N GLU A 217 24.94 -13.44 5.67
CA GLU A 217 24.13 -14.23 4.75
C GLU A 217 22.65 -14.23 5.17
N PHE A 218 22.39 -14.29 6.48
CA PHE A 218 21.06 -14.13 7.07
C PHE A 218 20.38 -12.82 6.67
N LEU A 219 21.11 -11.70 6.70
CA LEU A 219 20.57 -10.39 6.32
C LEU A 219 20.23 -10.34 4.83
N GLU A 220 21.09 -10.91 3.98
CA GLU A 220 20.90 -10.96 2.53
C GLU A 220 19.77 -11.92 2.15
N HIS A 221 19.72 -13.15 2.68
CA HIS A 221 18.61 -14.10 2.47
C HIS A 221 17.26 -13.55 2.94
N THR A 222 17.25 -12.86 4.09
CA THR A 222 16.02 -12.20 4.57
C THR A 222 15.55 -11.11 3.62
N LYS A 223 16.47 -10.29 3.07
CA LYS A 223 16.13 -9.31 2.03
C LYS A 223 15.59 -10.02 0.79
N LEU A 224 16.25 -11.07 0.31
CA LEU A 224 15.84 -11.85 -0.87
C LEU A 224 14.39 -12.33 -0.73
N GLU A 225 14.08 -12.94 0.41
CA GLU A 225 12.72 -13.42 0.68
C GLU A 225 11.73 -12.26 0.82
N LEU A 226 12.11 -11.12 1.41
CA LEU A 226 11.28 -9.92 1.64
C LEU A 226 10.96 -9.10 0.37
N PHE A 227 11.60 -9.35 -0.78
CA PHE A 227 11.30 -8.67 -2.05
C PHE A 227 10.89 -9.61 -3.20
N GLN A 228 9.79 -10.37 -3.08
CA GLN A 228 9.26 -11.26 -4.15
C GLN A 228 8.72 -10.53 -5.38
N ASP A 229 8.52 -9.21 -5.30
CA ASP A 229 8.24 -8.34 -6.45
C ASP A 229 9.53 -7.96 -7.22
N GLN A 230 10.68 -8.43 -6.75
CA GLN A 230 11.98 -8.28 -7.37
C GLN A 230 12.57 -9.67 -7.66
N VAL A 231 13.29 -9.77 -8.77
CA VAL A 231 14.17 -10.89 -9.08
C VAL A 231 15.58 -10.48 -8.73
N PHE A 232 16.31 -11.38 -8.06
CA PHE A 232 17.68 -11.13 -7.67
C PHE A 232 18.61 -11.90 -8.58
N CYS A 233 19.55 -11.17 -9.17
CA CYS A 233 20.53 -11.71 -10.10
C CYS A 233 21.92 -11.64 -9.46
N PHE A 234 22.59 -12.79 -9.41
CA PHE A 234 23.98 -12.86 -8.97
C PHE A 234 24.91 -12.59 -10.17
N THR A 235 25.85 -11.69 -9.98
CA THR A 235 26.99 -11.59 -10.90
C THR A 235 27.96 -12.76 -10.67
N PRO A 236 28.80 -13.11 -11.65
CA PRO A 236 29.85 -14.13 -11.46
C PRO A 236 30.84 -13.83 -10.32
N LYS A 237 30.93 -12.56 -9.88
CA LYS A 237 31.76 -12.12 -8.76
C LYS A 237 31.02 -12.14 -7.41
N GLY A 238 29.82 -12.72 -7.34
CA GLY A 238 29.03 -12.82 -6.12
C GLY A 238 28.25 -11.55 -5.74
N ARG A 239 28.35 -10.47 -6.52
CA ARG A 239 27.54 -9.26 -6.27
C ARG A 239 26.07 -9.53 -6.58
N LEU A 240 25.20 -9.19 -5.63
CA LEU A 240 23.74 -9.27 -5.76
C LEU A 240 23.17 -8.00 -6.40
N ILE A 241 22.27 -8.16 -7.38
CA ILE A 241 21.57 -7.04 -8.03
C ILE A 241 20.06 -7.33 -8.01
N ALA A 242 19.29 -6.41 -7.44
CA ALA A 242 17.84 -6.49 -7.40
C ALA A 242 17.21 -5.81 -8.63
N LEU A 243 16.34 -6.53 -9.34
CA LEU A 243 15.61 -6.03 -10.50
C LEU A 243 14.10 -6.26 -10.32
N PRO A 244 13.22 -5.48 -10.94
CA PRO A 244 11.78 -5.73 -10.85
C PRO A 244 11.40 -7.09 -11.45
N ARG A 245 10.39 -7.76 -10.91
CA ARG A 245 9.87 -9.03 -11.45
C ARG A 245 9.45 -8.85 -12.91
N GLY A 246 9.98 -9.69 -13.80
CA GLY A 246 9.82 -9.56 -15.25
C GLY A 246 10.92 -8.78 -15.96
N ALA A 247 11.94 -8.32 -15.22
CA ALA A 247 13.14 -7.73 -15.81
C ALA A 247 13.86 -8.72 -16.75
N THR A 248 14.50 -8.15 -17.76
CA THR A 248 15.22 -8.86 -18.81
C THR A 248 16.73 -8.87 -18.53
N PRO A 249 17.51 -9.72 -19.21
CA PRO A 249 18.97 -9.65 -19.15
C PRO A 249 19.57 -8.28 -19.54
N ILE A 250 18.86 -7.48 -20.34
CA ILE A 250 19.26 -6.11 -20.70
C ILE A 250 19.18 -5.20 -19.48
N ASP A 251 18.08 -5.27 -18.73
CA ASP A 251 17.91 -4.50 -17.49
C ASP A 251 19.01 -4.86 -16.47
N PHE A 252 19.41 -6.13 -16.42
CA PHE A 252 20.55 -6.57 -15.61
C PHE A 252 21.87 -5.98 -16.08
N ALA A 253 22.14 -5.95 -17.40
CA ALA A 253 23.37 -5.38 -17.95
C ALA A 253 23.49 -3.88 -17.62
N TYR A 254 22.41 -3.10 -17.79
CA TYR A 254 22.37 -1.69 -17.39
C TYR A 254 22.54 -1.48 -15.89
N ALA A 255 21.96 -2.36 -15.06
CA ALA A 255 22.13 -2.33 -13.62
C ALA A 255 23.57 -2.72 -13.18
N VAL A 256 24.29 -3.50 -13.99
CA VAL A 256 25.70 -3.82 -13.73
C VAL A 256 26.58 -2.61 -14.02
N HIS A 257 26.42 -1.99 -15.20
CA HIS A 257 27.04 -0.72 -15.60
C HIS A 257 26.40 -0.22 -16.91
N THR A 258 26.21 1.10 -17.03
CA THR A 258 25.70 1.77 -18.25
C THR A 258 26.53 1.59 -19.53
N ASN A 259 27.76 1.09 -19.44
CA ASN A 259 28.63 0.83 -20.60
C ASN A 259 28.57 -0.66 -21.01
N ILE A 260 27.91 -1.49 -20.21
CA ILE A 260 27.77 -2.95 -20.41
C ILE A 260 26.37 -3.28 -20.94
N GLY A 261 25.33 -2.62 -20.43
CA GLY A 261 23.99 -2.62 -21.02
C GLY A 261 23.88 -1.65 -22.20
#